data_AF-A0ABD0LNG7-F1
#
_entry.id   AF-A0ABD0LNG7-F1
#
_cell.length_a   1.000
_cell.length_b   1.000
_cell.length_c   1.000
_cell.angle_alpha   90.00
_cell.angle_beta   90.00
_cell.angle_gamma   90.00
#
_symmetry.space_group_name_H-M   'P 1'
#
loop_
_entity.id
_entity.type
_entity.pdbx_description
1 polymer ?
#
loop_
_entity_poly.entity_id
_entity_poly.type
_entity_poly.pdbx_seq_one_letter_code
_entity_poly.pdbx_strand_id
1 'polypeptide(L)'
;MTQDFYHYTSKKGLNKILKSGCISESLSGGQDAKFGEGVYGTSLHPDEGKKQIAKNNWGQYWWKNKTSGKVDTAVHLKIPPRNLERADCDRDILLHRGPIFLEDYDHRIIQMGEHGERGGSQRGGCSHDRSGSSRDGMQEYYEDQQSHGVQGNNGNTERGVKNRNEYGGHTGYSKSYSRYNHYEKNYDNHASGYYGGGGYAQDCESSDGDDDWY
;
A
#
# COMPACT_ATOMS: atom_id res chain seq x y z
N MET A 1 12.23 -17.30 18.57
CA MET A 1 12.73 -16.73 17.31
C MET A 1 11.66 -15.79 16.76
N THR A 2 12.06 -14.64 16.25
CA THR A 2 11.17 -13.64 15.62
C THR A 2 11.49 -13.54 14.13
N GLN A 3 10.50 -13.13 13.35
CA GLN A 3 10.59 -12.84 11.92
C GLN A 3 10.55 -11.33 11.70
N ASP A 4 11.35 -10.86 10.74
CA ASP A 4 11.32 -9.47 10.30
C ASP A 4 10.06 -9.21 9.47
N PHE A 5 9.31 -8.19 9.88
CA PHE A 5 8.09 -7.76 9.23
C PHE A 5 8.16 -6.25 8.96
N TYR A 6 8.17 -5.87 7.69
CA TYR A 6 8.20 -4.49 7.23
C TYR A 6 6.84 -4.09 6.65
N HIS A 7 6.18 -3.14 7.31
CA HIS A 7 5.01 -2.49 6.77
C HIS A 7 5.41 -1.16 6.13
N TYR A 8 5.44 -1.15 4.79
CA TYR A 8 5.76 0.06 4.02
C TYR A 8 4.55 0.96 3.88
N THR A 9 4.76 2.25 4.11
CA THR A 9 3.70 3.26 4.05
C THR A 9 4.25 4.63 3.65
N SER A 10 3.35 5.57 3.42
CA SER A 10 3.70 6.97 3.18
C SER A 10 3.93 7.71 4.49
N LYS A 11 4.61 8.87 4.43
CA LYS A 11 4.80 9.75 5.60
C LYS A 11 3.47 10.06 6.31
N LYS A 12 2.40 10.31 5.54
CA LYS A 12 1.05 10.55 6.07
C LYS A 12 0.49 9.30 6.76
N GLY A 13 0.68 8.12 6.18
CA GLY A 13 0.27 6.84 6.78
C GLY A 13 1.02 6.55 8.08
N LEU A 14 2.33 6.77 8.08
CA LEU A 14 3.16 6.65 9.28
C LEU A 14 2.67 7.57 10.41
N ASN A 15 2.38 8.84 10.12
CA ASN A 15 1.88 9.76 11.14
C ASN A 15 0.55 9.30 11.75
N LYS A 16 -0.34 8.67 10.96
CA LYS A 16 -1.57 8.07 11.49
C LYS A 16 -1.27 6.89 12.40
N ILE A 17 -0.37 5.99 11.99
CA ILE A 17 0.06 4.83 12.78
C ILE A 17 0.70 5.27 14.11
N LEU A 18 1.56 6.29 14.08
CA LEU A 18 2.18 6.84 15.29
C LEU A 18 1.16 7.49 16.22
N LYS A 19 0.16 8.19 15.67
CA LYS A 19 -0.91 8.82 16.46
C LYS A 19 -1.84 7.78 17.09
N SER A 20 -2.19 6.72 16.37
CA SER A 20 -3.08 5.66 16.87
C SER A 20 -2.35 4.61 17.72
N GLY A 21 -1.02 4.47 17.56
CA GLY A 21 -0.26 3.35 18.09
C GLY A 21 -0.58 2.01 17.41
N CYS A 22 -1.26 2.03 16.27
CA CYS A 22 -1.85 0.85 15.65
C CYS A 22 -1.76 0.90 14.12
N ILE A 23 -1.36 -0.22 13.51
CA ILE A 23 -1.52 -0.48 12.09
C ILE A 23 -2.87 -1.17 11.91
N SER A 24 -3.84 -0.44 11.35
CA SER A 24 -5.17 -0.98 11.07
C SER A 24 -5.09 -2.08 10.01
N GLU A 25 -5.90 -3.12 10.20
CA GLU A 25 -6.04 -4.18 9.22
C GLU A 25 -6.80 -3.71 7.98
N SER A 26 -6.54 -4.39 6.87
CA SER A 26 -7.39 -4.29 5.68
C SER A 26 -8.58 -5.23 5.87
N LEU A 27 -9.80 -4.69 5.77
CA LEU A 27 -11.07 -5.42 5.93
C LEU A 27 -11.53 -6.05 4.61
N SER A 28 -12.30 -7.14 4.70
CA SER A 28 -12.87 -7.80 3.53
C SER A 28 -13.91 -6.90 2.84
N GLY A 29 -13.90 -6.91 1.51
CA GLY A 29 -14.73 -6.02 0.68
C GLY A 29 -13.96 -4.85 0.05
N GLY A 30 -12.74 -4.57 0.50
CA GLY A 30 -11.81 -3.67 -0.21
C GLY A 30 -11.07 -4.39 -1.35
N GLN A 31 -10.70 -3.65 -2.40
CA GLN A 31 -9.78 -4.16 -3.45
C GLN A 31 -8.42 -4.64 -2.87
N ASP A 32 -8.07 -4.20 -1.67
CA ASP A 32 -6.77 -4.46 -1.03
C ASP A 32 -6.71 -5.79 -0.24
N ALA A 33 -7.84 -6.46 0.03
CA ALA A 33 -7.88 -7.70 0.82
C ALA A 33 -7.66 -8.98 -0.01
N LYS A 34 -6.68 -8.98 -0.93
CA LYS A 34 -6.45 -10.08 -1.89
C LYS A 34 -6.18 -11.43 -1.22
N PHE A 35 -5.55 -11.44 -0.04
CA PHE A 35 -5.20 -12.66 0.69
C PHE A 35 -5.95 -12.79 2.02
N GLY A 36 -7.09 -12.09 2.13
CA GLY A 36 -7.93 -12.06 3.32
C GLY A 36 -7.70 -10.83 4.18
N GLU A 37 -8.33 -10.82 5.35
CA GLU A 37 -8.27 -9.70 6.29
C GLU A 37 -6.97 -9.72 7.11
N GLY A 38 -6.42 -8.55 7.35
CA GLY A 38 -5.22 -8.37 8.19
C GLY A 38 -4.29 -7.25 7.74
N VAL A 39 -3.13 -7.17 8.39
CA VAL A 39 -2.06 -6.24 8.07
C VAL A 39 -1.02 -6.93 7.19
N TYR A 40 -0.74 -6.30 6.06
CA TYR A 40 0.22 -6.79 5.07
C TYR A 40 1.61 -6.19 5.27
N GLY A 41 2.63 -7.02 5.10
CA GLY A 41 4.03 -6.62 5.12
C GLY A 41 4.89 -7.55 4.27
N THR A 42 6.21 -7.40 4.40
CA THR A 42 7.22 -8.19 3.69
C THR A 42 8.43 -8.41 4.59
N SER A 43 9.27 -9.39 4.28
CA SER A 43 10.59 -9.57 4.90
C SER A 43 11.69 -8.79 4.18
N LEU A 44 11.41 -8.20 3.01
CA LEU A 44 12.39 -7.41 2.25
C LEU A 44 12.86 -6.20 3.05
N HIS A 45 14.18 -6.08 3.21
CA HIS A 45 14.82 -4.97 3.90
C HIS A 45 14.70 -3.67 3.08
N PRO A 46 14.60 -2.49 3.71
CA PRO A 46 14.63 -1.21 3.01
C PRO A 46 15.83 -0.99 2.07
N ASP A 47 16.96 -1.68 2.30
CA ASP A 47 18.15 -1.59 1.44
C ASP A 47 17.98 -2.27 0.06
N GLU A 48 16.95 -3.09 -0.12
CA GLU A 48 16.59 -3.68 -1.44
C GLU A 48 16.14 -2.60 -2.45
N GLY A 49 15.83 -1.41 -1.96
CA GLY A 49 15.50 -0.24 -2.77
C GLY A 49 14.01 -0.12 -3.09
N LYS A 50 13.53 1.13 -3.16
CA LYS A 50 12.11 1.48 -3.32
C LYS A 50 11.42 0.77 -4.49
N LYS A 51 12.13 0.58 -5.61
CA LYS A 51 11.59 -0.09 -6.80
C LYS A 51 11.30 -1.58 -6.55
N GLN A 52 12.22 -2.29 -5.93
CA GLN A 52 12.07 -3.73 -5.66
C GLN A 52 10.97 -3.97 -4.63
N ILE A 53 10.97 -3.18 -3.56
CA ILE A 53 9.94 -3.22 -2.52
C ILE A 53 8.55 -2.93 -3.12
N ALA A 54 8.43 -1.91 -3.96
CA ALA A 54 7.16 -1.57 -4.59
C ALA A 54 6.66 -2.70 -5.52
N LYS A 55 7.56 -3.33 -6.30
CA LYS A 55 7.24 -4.48 -7.15
C LYS A 55 6.75 -5.66 -6.33
N ASN A 56 7.42 -5.96 -5.23
CA ASN A 56 7.01 -7.02 -4.32
C ASN A 56 5.59 -6.76 -3.78
N ASN A 57 5.34 -5.58 -3.22
CA ASN A 57 4.08 -5.31 -2.50
C ASN A 57 2.88 -5.12 -3.44
N TRP A 58 3.04 -4.43 -4.57
CA TRP A 58 1.92 -4.06 -5.45
C TRP A 58 1.95 -4.69 -6.85
N GLY A 59 2.93 -5.54 -7.17
CA GLY A 59 2.98 -6.26 -8.44
C GLY A 59 2.95 -5.30 -9.62
N GLN A 60 1.97 -5.47 -10.51
CA GLN A 60 1.79 -4.61 -11.69
C GLN A 60 1.51 -3.14 -11.36
N TYR A 61 1.08 -2.77 -10.15
CA TYR A 61 0.80 -1.36 -9.80
C TYR A 61 1.95 -0.68 -9.03
N TRP A 62 3.16 -1.23 -9.11
CA TRP A 62 4.30 -0.78 -8.31
C TRP A 62 4.69 0.67 -8.58
N TRP A 63 4.63 1.15 -9.82
CA TRP A 63 5.06 2.51 -10.17
C TRP A 63 4.18 3.56 -9.49
N LYS A 64 2.85 3.39 -9.53
CA LYS A 64 1.89 4.30 -8.91
C LYS A 64 2.13 4.41 -7.40
N ASN A 65 2.33 3.25 -6.76
CA ASN A 65 2.56 3.21 -5.31
C ASN A 65 3.93 3.79 -4.93
N LYS A 66 4.98 3.55 -5.73
CA LYS A 66 6.29 4.18 -5.57
C LYS A 66 6.19 5.71 -5.65
N THR A 67 5.58 6.25 -6.72
CA THR A 67 5.45 7.70 -6.93
C THR A 67 4.57 8.37 -5.89
N SER A 68 3.55 7.67 -5.38
CA SER A 68 2.69 8.17 -4.28
C SER A 68 3.38 8.20 -2.90
N GLY A 69 4.65 7.80 -2.82
CA GLY A 69 5.42 7.79 -1.58
C GLY A 69 5.07 6.67 -0.60
N LYS A 70 4.31 5.63 -1.01
CA LYS A 70 3.96 4.49 -0.13
C LYS A 70 5.14 3.61 0.28
N VAL A 71 6.33 3.89 -0.25
CA VAL A 71 7.60 3.24 0.10
C VAL A 71 8.62 4.25 0.64
N ASP A 72 8.17 5.41 1.11
CA ASP A 72 9.05 6.42 1.70
C ASP A 72 9.36 6.14 3.17
N THR A 73 8.53 5.36 3.83
CA THR A 73 8.73 4.98 5.23
C THR A 73 8.35 3.52 5.44
N ALA A 74 8.95 2.90 6.45
CA ALA A 74 8.60 1.56 6.89
C ALA A 74 8.49 1.51 8.41
N VAL A 75 7.49 0.77 8.89
CA VAL A 75 7.43 0.29 10.27
C VAL A 75 8.02 -1.11 10.27
N HIS A 76 9.17 -1.26 10.92
CA HIS A 76 9.82 -2.56 11.09
C HIS A 76 9.43 -3.15 12.44
N LEU A 77 8.92 -4.37 12.43
CA LEU A 77 8.44 -5.10 13.60
C LEU A 77 9.13 -6.47 13.68
N LYS A 78 9.48 -6.91 14.90
CA LYS A 78 9.93 -8.27 15.19
C LYS A 78 8.74 -9.12 15.65
N ILE A 79 8.15 -9.90 14.75
CA ILE A 79 6.91 -10.65 15.03
C ILE A 79 7.21 -12.16 15.12
N PRO A 80 6.70 -12.91 16.11
CA PRO A 80 6.83 -14.37 16.13
C PRO A 80 6.24 -15.01 14.86
N PRO A 81 6.93 -15.94 14.17
CA PRO A 81 6.44 -16.53 12.92
C PRO A 81 5.04 -17.15 13.00
N ARG A 82 4.65 -17.67 14.18
CA ARG A 82 3.30 -18.22 14.43
C ARG A 82 2.16 -17.20 14.31
N ASN A 83 2.47 -15.90 14.34
CA ASN A 83 1.51 -14.81 14.18
C ASN A 83 1.49 -14.28 12.73
N LEU A 84 2.24 -14.92 11.82
CA LEU A 84 2.36 -14.52 10.42
C LEU A 84 1.96 -15.68 9.51
N GLU A 85 1.23 -15.34 8.47
CA GLU A 85 0.91 -16.23 7.35
C GLU A 85 1.63 -15.73 6.12
N ARG A 86 2.23 -16.63 5.34
CA ARG A 86 2.77 -16.28 4.03
C ARG A 86 1.64 -16.33 3.01
N ALA A 87 1.49 -15.27 2.22
CA ALA A 87 0.50 -15.27 1.15
C ALA A 87 0.86 -16.32 0.09
N ASP A 88 -0.15 -16.98 -0.47
CA ASP A 88 0.01 -17.96 -1.54
C ASP A 88 0.23 -17.25 -2.89
N CYS A 89 1.45 -16.75 -3.10
CA CYS A 89 1.90 -16.15 -4.35
C CYS A 89 3.43 -16.13 -4.44
N ASP A 90 3.97 -15.81 -5.63
CA ASP A 90 5.42 -15.75 -5.88
C ASP A 90 6.14 -14.57 -5.21
N ARG A 91 5.40 -13.71 -4.50
CA ARG A 91 5.92 -12.49 -3.87
C ARG A 91 6.15 -12.74 -2.38
N ASP A 92 7.09 -12.00 -1.81
CA ASP A 92 7.35 -12.06 -0.37
C ASP A 92 6.36 -11.20 0.41
N ILE A 93 5.15 -11.74 0.59
CA ILE A 93 4.06 -11.10 1.32
C ILE A 93 3.77 -11.88 2.59
N LEU A 94 3.87 -11.18 3.72
CA LEU A 94 3.52 -11.66 5.05
C LEU A 94 2.21 -11.01 5.48
N LEU A 95 1.33 -11.79 6.06
CA LEU A 95 0.02 -11.38 6.56
C LEU A 95 -0.02 -11.60 8.07
N HIS A 96 -0.34 -10.56 8.81
CA HIS A 96 -0.69 -10.65 10.23
C HIS A 96 -2.21 -10.51 10.37
N ARG A 97 -2.85 -11.44 11.08
CA ARG A 97 -4.31 -11.43 11.27
C ARG A 97 -4.70 -10.44 12.37
N GLY A 98 -5.63 -9.54 12.05
CA GLY A 98 -6.05 -8.48 12.95
C GLY A 98 -5.20 -7.21 12.85
N PRO A 99 -5.57 -6.14 13.56
CA PRO A 99 -4.75 -4.96 13.71
C PRO A 99 -3.46 -5.26 14.50
N ILE A 100 -2.38 -4.55 14.19
CA ILE A 100 -1.10 -4.62 14.92
C ILE A 100 -0.97 -3.40 15.82
N PHE A 101 -0.94 -3.61 17.13
CA PHE A 101 -0.55 -2.57 18.09
C PHE A 101 0.96 -2.51 18.23
N LEU A 102 1.55 -1.33 18.13
CA LEU A 102 3.01 -1.16 18.15
C LEU A 102 3.62 -1.57 19.50
N GLU A 103 2.88 -1.40 20.60
CA GLU A 103 3.33 -1.78 21.96
C GLU A 103 3.48 -3.29 22.17
N ASP A 104 2.80 -4.11 21.36
CA ASP A 104 2.84 -5.58 21.50
C ASP A 104 4.12 -6.18 20.90
N TYR A 105 4.93 -5.40 20.17
CA TYR A 105 6.13 -5.86 19.46
C TYR A 105 7.30 -4.88 19.56
N ASP A 106 8.52 -5.40 19.52
CA ASP A 106 9.70 -4.56 19.27
C ASP A 106 9.60 -3.97 17.86
N HIS A 107 9.69 -2.65 17.78
CA HIS A 107 9.48 -1.92 16.54
C HIS A 107 10.42 -0.72 16.40
N ARG A 108 10.69 -0.36 15.15
CA ARG A 108 11.43 0.86 14.79
C ARG A 108 10.87 1.46 13.51
N ILE A 109 10.99 2.78 13.39
CA ILE A 109 10.60 3.52 12.20
C ILE A 109 11.82 3.74 11.32
N ILE A 110 11.68 3.45 10.03
CA ILE A 110 12.73 3.65 9.03
C ILE A 110 12.24 4.65 8.01
N GLN A 111 13.00 5.73 7.81
CA GLN A 111 12.77 6.68 6.73
C GLN A 111 13.67 6.31 5.55
N MET A 112 13.04 6.10 4.40
CA MET A 112 13.76 5.83 3.17
C MET A 112 14.27 7.15 2.63
N GLY A 113 15.59 7.35 2.68
CA GLY A 113 16.22 8.54 2.15
C GLY A 113 15.76 8.82 0.72
N GLU A 114 15.72 10.10 0.35
CA GLU A 114 15.58 10.51 -1.06
C GLU A 114 16.82 10.20 -1.87
N HIS A 115 17.86 9.62 -1.25
CA HIS A 115 19.11 9.27 -1.89
C HIS A 115 18.85 8.40 -3.10
N GLY A 116 18.84 9.13 -4.23
CA GLY A 116 18.57 8.64 -5.55
C GLY A 116 19.42 7.41 -5.78
N GLU A 117 18.79 6.45 -6.45
CA GLU A 117 19.41 5.39 -7.22
C GLU A 117 20.92 5.52 -7.20
N ARG A 118 21.56 5.07 -6.10
CA ARG A 118 23.01 5.18 -5.99
C ARG A 118 23.49 4.21 -7.03
N GLY A 119 23.89 4.81 -8.14
CA GLY A 119 24.25 4.16 -9.37
C GLY A 119 25.04 2.92 -9.06
N GLY A 120 24.69 1.85 -9.77
CA GLY A 120 25.49 0.64 -9.80
C GLY A 120 26.96 1.04 -9.80
N SER A 121 27.66 0.53 -8.80
CA SER A 121 29.12 0.44 -8.73
C SER A 121 29.73 0.70 -10.09
N GLN A 122 30.33 1.88 -10.24
CA GLN A 122 31.16 2.22 -11.38
C GLN A 122 32.13 1.07 -11.60
N ARG A 123 31.84 0.21 -12.58
CA ARG A 123 32.87 -0.60 -13.21
C ARG A 123 33.74 0.41 -13.94
N GLY A 124 34.90 0.68 -13.36
CA GLY A 124 35.98 1.36 -14.07
C GLY A 124 36.19 0.69 -15.43
N GLY A 125 36.28 1.50 -16.47
CA GLY A 125 36.39 0.97 -17.83
C GLY A 125 36.39 2.04 -18.91
N CYS A 126 37.50 2.78 -18.97
CA CYS A 126 38.10 3.37 -20.17
C CYS A 126 37.28 4.34 -21.03
N SER A 127 37.65 5.62 -20.87
CA SER A 127 37.69 6.65 -21.90
C SER A 127 37.98 6.09 -23.30
N HIS A 128 37.02 6.21 -24.21
CA HIS A 128 37.28 6.36 -25.64
C HIS A 128 36.48 7.55 -26.14
N ASP A 129 37.22 8.59 -26.52
CA ASP A 129 36.75 9.63 -27.43
C ASP A 129 36.20 8.98 -28.70
N ARG A 130 34.96 9.31 -29.06
CA ARG A 130 34.50 9.31 -30.44
C ARG A 130 33.34 10.28 -30.61
N SER A 131 33.70 11.42 -31.18
CA SER A 131 32.82 12.29 -31.95
C SER A 131 32.01 11.46 -32.96
N GLY A 132 30.69 11.64 -32.96
CA GLY A 132 29.80 10.90 -33.87
C GLY A 132 28.35 11.32 -33.75
N SER A 133 27.96 12.27 -34.61
CA SER A 133 26.59 12.68 -34.93
C SER A 133 25.65 11.51 -35.25
N SER A 134 24.44 11.53 -34.67
CA SER A 134 23.13 11.05 -35.19
C SER A 134 22.12 11.20 -34.02
N ARG A 135 21.15 12.13 -34.00
CA ARG A 135 19.89 12.13 -34.77
C ARG A 135 19.52 10.73 -35.26
N ASP A 136 18.79 9.97 -34.44
CA ASP A 136 17.59 9.26 -34.89
C ASP A 136 16.85 8.55 -33.74
N GLY A 137 15.54 8.78 -33.75
CA GLY A 137 14.42 8.03 -33.17
C GLY A 137 14.62 7.08 -31.99
N MET A 138 13.96 7.41 -30.87
CA MET A 138 13.16 6.43 -30.11
C MET A 138 11.99 7.14 -29.44
N GLN A 139 10.90 7.30 -30.20
CA GLN A 139 9.58 7.58 -29.67
C GLN A 139 8.89 6.22 -29.59
N GLU A 140 9.11 5.52 -28.47
CA GLU A 140 8.58 4.18 -28.26
C GLU A 140 7.09 4.27 -27.91
N TYR A 141 6.31 3.67 -28.79
CA TYR A 141 4.88 3.42 -28.73
C TYR A 141 4.47 2.75 -27.41
N TYR A 142 3.42 3.27 -26.76
CA TYR A 142 2.47 2.42 -26.05
C TYR A 142 1.08 2.77 -26.58
N GLU A 143 0.66 2.01 -27.59
CA GLU A 143 -0.72 2.00 -28.07
C GLU A 143 -1.61 1.26 -27.06
N ASP A 144 -2.76 1.89 -26.83
CA ASP A 144 -3.97 1.37 -26.22
C ASP A 144 -4.29 -0.06 -26.70
N GLN A 145 -4.48 -0.98 -25.76
CA GLN A 145 -5.39 -2.10 -25.97
C GLN A 145 -6.67 -1.85 -25.19
N GLN A 146 -7.57 -1.10 -25.82
CA GLN A 146 -9.00 -1.17 -25.54
C GLN A 146 -9.66 -2.20 -26.48
N SER A 147 -10.74 -2.81 -25.99
CA SER A 147 -11.77 -3.48 -26.78
C SER A 147 -11.49 -4.88 -27.34
N HIS A 148 -11.69 -5.89 -26.50
CA HIS A 148 -12.40 -7.09 -26.94
C HIS A 148 -13.70 -7.24 -26.14
N GLY A 149 -14.81 -6.94 -26.82
CA GLY A 149 -16.14 -7.27 -26.35
C GLY A 149 -16.33 -8.79 -26.30
N VAL A 150 -16.84 -9.28 -25.17
CA VAL A 150 -17.38 -10.62 -25.05
C VAL A 150 -18.87 -10.47 -24.71
N GLN A 151 -19.70 -10.67 -25.73
CA GLN A 151 -21.13 -10.85 -25.57
C GLN A 151 -21.40 -12.25 -24.99
N GLY A 152 -22.13 -12.25 -23.87
CA GLY A 152 -23.22 -13.16 -23.51
C GLY A 152 -23.00 -14.67 -23.56
N ASN A 153 -23.20 -15.33 -22.42
CA ASN A 153 -24.29 -16.31 -22.35
C ASN A 153 -24.77 -16.55 -20.91
N ASN A 154 -26.10 -16.42 -20.76
CA ASN A 154 -26.90 -16.83 -19.62
C ASN A 154 -26.87 -18.36 -19.48
N GLY A 155 -26.62 -18.84 -18.27
CA GLY A 155 -26.67 -20.26 -17.94
C GLY A 155 -27.05 -20.45 -16.47
N ASN A 156 -28.33 -20.24 -16.18
CA ASN A 156 -28.98 -20.54 -14.92
C ASN A 156 -28.92 -22.06 -14.66
N THR A 157 -28.22 -22.51 -13.62
CA THR A 157 -28.47 -23.85 -13.07
C THR A 157 -28.37 -23.86 -11.55
N GLU A 158 -29.38 -24.50 -10.99
CA GLU A 158 -29.83 -24.54 -9.62
C GLU A 158 -28.91 -25.29 -8.63
N ARG A 159 -29.07 -24.91 -7.36
CA ARG A 159 -29.09 -25.75 -6.15
C ARG A 159 -27.84 -26.55 -5.80
N GLY A 160 -27.25 -26.15 -4.67
CA GLY A 160 -26.36 -27.00 -3.89
C GLY A 160 -25.90 -26.37 -2.58
N VAL A 161 -26.82 -25.82 -1.76
CA VAL A 161 -26.49 -25.38 -0.40
C VAL A 161 -26.15 -26.62 0.43
N LYS A 162 -24.86 -26.91 0.60
CA LYS A 162 -24.35 -27.78 1.66
C LYS A 162 -23.55 -26.92 2.63
N ASN A 163 -24.26 -26.50 3.67
CA ASN A 163 -23.72 -26.09 4.95
C ASN A 163 -22.71 -27.15 5.43
N ARG A 164 -21.45 -26.73 5.60
CA ARG A 164 -20.52 -27.38 6.53
C ARG A 164 -19.55 -26.34 7.07
N ASN A 165 -20.06 -25.51 7.98
CA ASN A 165 -19.23 -24.73 8.90
C ASN A 165 -18.74 -25.67 10.01
N GLU A 166 -17.60 -26.30 9.80
CA GLU A 166 -16.81 -26.93 10.85
C GLU A 166 -15.34 -26.51 10.67
N TYR A 167 -15.05 -25.24 10.96
CA TYR A 167 -13.70 -24.84 11.38
C TYR A 167 -13.73 -24.59 12.88
N GLY A 168 -13.69 -25.70 13.61
CA GLY A 168 -13.29 -25.73 15.01
C GLY A 168 -11.79 -25.45 15.09
N GLY A 169 -11.44 -24.33 15.71
CA GLY A 169 -10.05 -23.92 15.89
C GLY A 169 -9.96 -22.57 16.59
N HIS A 170 -10.56 -22.47 17.78
CA HIS A 170 -10.35 -21.34 18.69
C HIS A 170 -8.84 -21.28 19.05
N THR A 171 -8.07 -20.50 18.29
CA THR A 171 -6.79 -19.96 18.74
C THR A 171 -7.06 -18.59 19.36
N GLY A 172 -6.51 -18.36 20.55
CA GLY A 172 -6.95 -17.31 21.48
C GLY A 172 -6.68 -15.86 21.08
N TYR A 173 -7.46 -15.32 20.14
CA TYR A 173 -7.39 -13.92 19.69
C TYR A 173 -8.46 -12.99 20.29
N SER A 174 -9.11 -13.36 21.41
CA SER A 174 -10.21 -12.55 21.97
C SER A 174 -9.78 -11.31 22.75
N LYS A 175 -8.48 -11.08 22.99
CA LYS A 175 -7.99 -9.94 23.80
C LYS A 175 -7.78 -8.64 23.01
N SER A 176 -7.64 -8.68 21.68
CA SER A 176 -7.27 -7.50 20.87
C SER A 176 -8.47 -6.64 20.45
N TYR A 177 -9.66 -7.23 20.22
CA TYR A 177 -10.83 -6.47 19.75
C TYR A 177 -11.36 -5.45 20.77
N SER A 178 -11.26 -5.72 22.07
CA SER A 178 -11.73 -4.75 23.10
C SER A 178 -10.87 -3.48 23.16
N ARG A 179 -9.58 -3.55 22.79
CA ARG A 179 -8.69 -2.38 22.75
C ARG A 179 -8.98 -1.51 21.53
N TYR A 180 -9.31 -2.12 20.39
CA TYR A 180 -9.60 -1.43 19.14
C TYR A 180 -10.74 -0.39 19.26
N ASN A 181 -11.83 -0.73 19.96
CA ASN A 181 -12.96 0.16 20.22
C ASN A 181 -12.61 1.40 21.07
N HIS A 182 -11.50 1.40 21.80
CA HIS A 182 -11.04 2.58 22.55
C HIS A 182 -10.39 3.62 21.63
N TYR A 183 -9.78 3.18 20.52
CA TYR A 183 -9.06 4.07 19.60
C TYR A 183 -9.96 4.68 18.53
N GLU A 184 -10.98 3.97 18.03
CA GLU A 184 -11.91 4.54 17.03
C GLU A 184 -12.76 5.69 17.56
N LYS A 185 -13.16 5.66 18.85
CA LYS A 185 -13.97 6.72 19.48
C LYS A 185 -13.29 8.09 19.55
N ASN A 186 -11.98 8.17 19.27
CA ASN A 186 -11.23 9.43 19.23
C ASN A 186 -11.11 10.02 17.81
N TYR A 187 -11.62 9.36 16.77
CA TYR A 187 -11.53 9.85 15.38
C TYR A 187 -12.78 10.58 14.86
N ASP A 188 -13.95 10.42 15.49
CA ASP A 188 -15.21 10.98 14.98
C ASP A 188 -15.58 12.39 15.51
N ASN A 189 -14.76 13.03 16.35
CA ASN A 189 -15.13 14.30 17.00
C ASN A 189 -14.65 15.60 16.32
N HIS A 190 -14.25 15.58 15.04
CA HIS A 190 -13.82 16.80 14.33
C HIS A 190 -14.39 17.00 12.91
N ALA A 191 -15.56 16.43 12.60
CA ALA A 191 -16.23 16.65 11.31
C ALA A 191 -17.73 16.96 11.48
N SER A 192 -18.07 17.99 12.25
CA SER A 192 -19.41 18.58 12.21
C SER A 192 -19.33 20.07 12.51
N GLY A 193 -19.49 20.88 11.48
CA GLY A 193 -19.70 22.31 11.64
C GLY A 193 -19.25 23.10 10.43
N TYR A 194 -19.94 22.97 9.29
CA TYR A 194 -20.06 24.05 8.29
C TYR A 194 -21.20 23.71 7.32
N TYR A 195 -22.44 24.03 7.71
CA TYR A 195 -23.50 24.41 6.78
C TYR A 195 -24.26 25.56 7.41
N GLY A 196 -24.02 26.77 6.89
CA GLY A 196 -24.75 27.96 7.31
C GLY A 196 -24.24 29.19 6.58
N GLY A 197 -25.09 29.77 5.73
CA GLY A 197 -24.97 31.16 5.31
C GLY A 197 -24.81 31.34 3.81
N GLY A 198 -25.94 31.40 3.09
CA GLY A 198 -26.01 32.09 1.82
C GLY A 198 -25.82 33.60 2.02
N GLY A 199 -25.19 34.25 1.04
CA GLY A 199 -25.04 35.69 1.03
C GLY A 199 -24.38 36.20 -0.24
N TYR A 200 -25.23 36.61 -1.19
CA TYR A 200 -25.14 37.77 -2.10
C TYR A 200 -23.86 38.02 -2.90
N ALA A 201 -24.10 38.19 -4.21
CA ALA A 201 -23.18 38.62 -5.25
C ALA A 201 -22.40 39.90 -4.91
N GLN A 202 -21.13 39.89 -5.30
CA GLN A 202 -20.43 41.09 -5.73
C GLN A 202 -19.35 40.71 -6.75
N ASP A 203 -19.39 41.44 -7.85
CA ASP A 203 -18.53 41.36 -9.01
C ASP A 203 -17.06 41.58 -8.64
N CYS A 204 -16.18 40.71 -9.14
CA CYS A 204 -14.76 40.99 -9.27
C CYS A 204 -14.30 40.46 -10.63
N GLU A 205 -13.83 41.39 -11.43
CA GLU A 205 -13.28 41.26 -12.77
C GLU A 205 -12.02 40.38 -12.81
N SER A 206 -11.83 39.71 -13.95
CA SER A 206 -10.55 39.47 -14.64
C SER A 206 -9.38 38.85 -13.87
N SER A 207 -8.97 37.65 -14.29
CA SER A 207 -7.61 37.38 -14.79
C SER A 207 -7.45 35.89 -15.08
N ASP A 208 -6.88 35.62 -16.24
CA ASP A 208 -6.47 34.32 -16.77
C ASP A 208 -5.71 33.46 -15.75
N GLY A 209 -5.91 32.14 -15.81
CA GLY A 209 -5.14 31.18 -15.01
C GLY A 209 -5.59 29.74 -15.14
N ASP A 210 -5.21 29.11 -16.26
CA ASP A 210 -4.81 27.71 -16.42
C ASP A 210 -5.52 26.65 -15.55
N ASP A 211 -6.55 26.05 -16.16
CA ASP A 211 -7.16 24.78 -15.77
C ASP A 211 -6.21 23.59 -16.01
N ASP A 212 -5.38 23.25 -15.03
CA ASP A 212 -4.76 21.92 -14.92
C ASP A 212 -5.55 21.07 -13.92
N TRP A 213 -6.52 20.31 -14.45
CA TRP A 213 -7.27 19.29 -13.73
C TRP A 213 -6.43 18.02 -13.53
N TYR A 214 -6.35 17.56 -12.28
CA TYR A 214 -6.00 16.19 -11.89
C TYR A 214 -7.04 15.63 -10.93
#